data_AF-A0A354GMH9-F1
#
_entry.id   AF-A0A354GMH9-F1
#
_cell.length_a   1.000
_cell.length_b   1.000
_cell.length_c   1.000
_cell.angle_alpha   90.00
_cell.angle_beta   90.00
_cell.angle_gamma   90.00
#
_symmetry.space_group_name_H-M   'P 1'
#
loop_
_entity.id
_entity.type
_entity.pdbx_description
1 polymer ?
#
loop_
_entity_poly.entity_id
_entity_poly.type
_entity_poly.pdbx_seq_one_letter_code
_entity_poly.pdbx_strand_id
1 'polypeptide(L)'
;MFDSTALLFFALASGAAFLAGLRTGALGRAVEAAVLAPLGGFLARTFIGLLLAAGDNSPPVALAVGWGFFLWPGVIDSLFMLLHTEPVFTPPVLLWMAAVVGSFVGMMDGIRRIHRWPKMGGPGFLLDVTWGLAGSTNGCLLHLLNFAWARPQDNPRGGAHRYPKGFCVKPGYAITLGTVMSNLPAHADHLLPHELLHVLQNRLFGPVYTLTYLVWMAVMLPPALAAGLFKGRAVQTVEDWCYTNNPWENWAYARGGWRDPCRVWGRATTVIVTALFFLGAAGATLWVVWRVWLC
;
A
#
# COMPACT_ATOMS: atom_id res chain seq x y z
N MET A 1 14.17 -17.01 -13.46
CA MET A 1 13.72 -16.04 -12.42
C MET A 1 14.69 -14.86 -12.28
N PHE A 2 16.00 -15.11 -12.28
CA PHE A 2 17.03 -14.06 -12.32
C PHE A 2 18.00 -14.32 -13.47
N ASP A 3 18.15 -13.34 -14.36
CA ASP A 3 19.18 -13.29 -15.39
C ASP A 3 20.33 -12.39 -14.92
N SER A 4 21.40 -12.31 -15.71
CA SER A 4 22.53 -11.40 -15.46
C SER A 4 22.06 -9.94 -15.36
N THR A 5 21.04 -9.56 -16.12
CA THR A 5 20.42 -8.23 -16.09
C THR A 5 19.85 -7.90 -14.71
N ALA A 6 19.09 -8.82 -14.10
CA ALA A 6 18.52 -8.62 -12.77
C ALA A 6 19.60 -8.50 -11.69
N LEU A 7 20.66 -9.30 -11.78
CA LEU A 7 21.80 -9.22 -10.85
C LEU A 7 22.54 -7.88 -10.97
N LEU A 8 22.78 -7.41 -12.20
CA LEU A 8 23.36 -6.10 -12.44
C LEU A 8 22.47 -4.98 -11.88
N PHE A 9 21.15 -5.06 -12.09
CA PHE A 9 20.20 -4.11 -11.53
C PHE A 9 20.29 -4.03 -10.00
N PHE A 10 20.36 -5.17 -9.29
CA PHE A 10 20.48 -5.18 -7.84
C PHE A 10 21.81 -4.60 -7.34
N ALA A 11 22.91 -4.86 -8.05
CA ALA A 11 24.21 -4.25 -7.73
C ALA A 11 24.14 -2.71 -7.89
N LEU A 12 23.53 -2.22 -8.97
CA LEU A 12 23.33 -0.79 -9.20
C LEU A 12 22.40 -0.16 -8.14
N ALA A 13 21.30 -0.84 -7.81
CA ALA A 13 20.38 -0.40 -6.76
C ALA A 13 21.07 -0.31 -5.39
N SER A 14 21.93 -1.28 -5.05
CA SER A 14 22.76 -1.25 -3.85
C SER A 14 23.70 -0.04 -3.81
N GLY A 15 24.43 0.22 -4.90
CA GLY A 15 25.32 1.37 -5.02
C GLY A 15 24.57 2.71 -4.92
N ALA A 16 23.45 2.85 -5.63
CA ALA A 16 22.61 4.05 -5.57
C ALA A 16 22.05 4.29 -4.17
N ALA A 17 21.58 3.23 -3.49
CA ALA A 17 21.08 3.30 -2.12
C ALA A 17 22.17 3.68 -1.12
N PHE A 18 23.39 3.16 -1.27
CA PHE A 18 24.54 3.55 -0.46
C PHE A 18 24.82 5.06 -0.59
N LEU A 19 24.93 5.55 -1.82
CA LEU A 19 25.18 6.97 -2.09
C LEU A 19 24.05 7.87 -1.57
N ALA A 20 22.80 7.46 -1.72
CA ALA A 20 21.65 8.18 -1.18
C ALA A 20 21.68 8.22 0.35
N GLY A 21 22.03 7.11 1.00
CA GLY A 21 22.19 7.04 2.45
C GLY A 21 23.36 7.89 2.97
N LEU A 22 24.48 7.99 2.24
CA LEU A 22 25.60 8.86 2.62
C LEU A 22 25.19 10.34 2.70
N ARG A 23 24.25 10.79 1.85
CA ARG A 23 23.72 12.16 1.90
C ARG A 23 22.99 12.50 3.21
N THR A 24 22.65 11.51 4.03
CA THR A 24 22.08 11.74 5.37
C THR A 24 23.13 12.02 6.44
N GLY A 25 24.43 11.88 6.14
CA GLY A 25 25.53 12.07 7.08
C GLY A 25 25.77 10.90 8.04
N ALA A 26 25.11 9.75 7.85
CA ALA A 26 25.27 8.58 8.72
C ALA A 26 25.60 7.31 7.93
N LEU A 27 26.82 6.79 8.08
CA LEU A 27 27.30 5.56 7.42
C LEU A 27 26.39 4.36 7.67
N GLY A 28 25.85 4.22 8.89
CA GLY A 28 24.93 3.14 9.22
C GLY A 28 23.65 3.13 8.37
N ARG A 29 23.15 4.31 7.95
CA ARG A 29 22.00 4.42 7.03
C ARG A 29 22.38 4.02 5.61
N ALA A 30 23.57 4.44 5.17
CA ALA A 30 24.11 4.07 3.85
C ALA A 30 24.28 2.56 3.71
N VAL A 31 24.89 1.91 4.69
CA VAL A 31 25.08 0.45 4.69
C VAL A 31 23.73 -0.28 4.74
N GLU A 32 22.83 0.14 5.64
CA GLU A 32 21.51 -0.49 5.76
C GLU A 32 20.70 -0.34 4.46
N ALA A 33 20.71 0.84 3.83
CA ALA A 33 20.06 1.06 2.53
C ALA A 33 20.69 0.21 1.41
N ALA A 34 22.02 0.12 1.37
CA ALA A 34 22.75 -0.66 0.36
C ALA A 34 22.47 -2.16 0.44
N VAL A 35 22.18 -2.68 1.64
CA VAL A 35 21.81 -4.08 1.85
C VAL A 35 20.32 -4.31 1.55
N LEU A 36 19.45 -3.43 2.07
CA LEU A 36 18.00 -3.65 1.94
C LEU A 36 17.46 -3.39 0.55
N ALA A 37 18.06 -2.48 -0.24
CA ALA A 37 17.63 -2.23 -1.61
C ALA A 37 17.69 -3.51 -2.49
N PRO A 38 18.85 -4.15 -2.71
CA PRO A 38 18.90 -5.37 -3.50
C PRO A 38 18.09 -6.51 -2.88
N LEU A 39 18.07 -6.64 -1.54
CA LEU A 39 17.28 -7.66 -0.86
C LEU A 39 15.78 -7.49 -1.09
N GLY A 40 15.27 -6.26 -0.96
CA GLY A 40 13.85 -5.94 -1.19
C GLY A 40 13.45 -6.19 -2.63
N GLY A 41 14.27 -5.79 -3.60
CA GLY A 41 14.05 -6.07 -5.01
C GLY A 41 14.04 -7.56 -5.33
N PHE A 42 14.98 -8.32 -4.76
CA PHE A 42 15.06 -9.77 -4.91
C PHE A 42 13.81 -10.46 -4.35
N LEU A 43 13.42 -10.13 -3.11
CA LEU A 43 12.26 -10.73 -2.43
C LEU A 43 10.95 -10.43 -3.17
N ALA A 44 10.73 -9.17 -3.56
CA ALA A 44 9.55 -8.77 -4.31
C ALA A 44 9.46 -9.49 -5.67
N ARG A 45 10.57 -9.53 -6.42
CA ARG A 45 10.63 -10.22 -7.72
C ARG A 45 10.40 -11.71 -7.59
N THR A 46 11.01 -12.37 -6.60
CA THR A 46 10.78 -13.81 -6.35
C THR A 46 9.32 -14.06 -6.01
N PHE A 47 8.73 -13.27 -5.10
CA PHE A 47 7.34 -13.44 -4.69
C PHE A 47 6.38 -13.30 -5.87
N ILE A 48 6.51 -12.21 -6.66
CA ILE A 48 5.69 -12.01 -7.86
C ILE A 48 5.94 -13.12 -8.90
N GLY A 49 7.19 -13.55 -9.08
CA GLY A 49 7.51 -14.65 -9.98
C GLY A 49 6.90 -15.99 -9.57
N LEU A 50 6.80 -16.28 -8.28
CA LEU A 50 6.12 -17.46 -7.79
C LEU A 50 4.61 -17.40 -8.06
N LEU A 51 3.98 -16.24 -7.85
CA LEU A 51 2.55 -16.06 -8.16
C LEU A 51 2.25 -16.21 -9.66
N LEU A 52 3.08 -15.61 -10.50
CA LEU A 52 2.95 -15.72 -11.96
C LEU A 52 3.18 -17.17 -12.42
N ALA A 53 4.24 -17.82 -11.92
CA ALA A 53 4.55 -19.20 -12.26
C ALA A 53 3.48 -20.19 -11.79
N ALA A 54 2.86 -19.95 -10.63
CA ALA A 54 1.77 -20.79 -10.13
C ALA A 54 0.51 -20.76 -11.01
N GLY A 55 0.37 -19.75 -11.88
CA GLY A 55 -0.71 -19.63 -12.85
C GLY A 55 -0.21 -19.65 -14.30
N ASP A 56 0.89 -20.39 -14.53
CA ASP A 56 1.50 -20.62 -15.85
C ASP A 56 1.84 -19.35 -16.64
N ASN A 57 2.08 -18.24 -15.95
CA ASN A 57 2.33 -16.92 -16.53
C ASN A 57 1.22 -16.46 -17.49
N SER A 58 -0.02 -16.91 -17.28
CA SER A 58 -1.14 -16.59 -18.15
C SER A 58 -1.56 -15.11 -18.05
N PRO A 59 -2.17 -14.53 -19.10
CA PRO A 59 -2.66 -13.14 -19.04
C PRO A 59 -3.65 -12.85 -17.89
N PRO A 60 -4.62 -13.73 -17.55
CA PRO A 60 -5.49 -13.52 -16.39
C PRO A 60 -4.74 -13.42 -15.07
N VAL A 61 -3.67 -14.21 -14.91
CA VAL A 61 -2.81 -14.20 -13.71
C VAL A 61 -2.01 -12.92 -13.65
N ALA A 62 -1.45 -12.46 -14.78
CA ALA A 62 -0.77 -11.16 -14.85
C ALA A 62 -1.70 -10.00 -14.46
N LEU A 63 -2.93 -9.97 -14.98
CA LEU A 63 -3.93 -8.96 -14.63
C LEU A 63 -4.28 -9.00 -13.13
N ALA A 64 -4.52 -10.20 -12.58
CA ALA A 64 -4.83 -10.38 -11.17
C ALA A 64 -3.67 -9.95 -10.25
N VAL A 65 -2.42 -10.26 -10.63
CA VAL A 65 -1.21 -9.78 -9.93
C VAL A 65 -1.08 -8.27 -10.04
N GLY A 66 -1.36 -7.69 -11.21
CA GLY A 66 -1.37 -6.25 -11.44
C GLY A 66 -2.35 -5.51 -10.51
N TRP A 67 -3.57 -6.02 -10.37
CA TRP A 67 -4.56 -5.51 -9.42
C TRP A 67 -4.14 -5.73 -7.97
N GLY A 68 -3.76 -6.96 -7.63
CA GLY A 68 -3.44 -7.36 -6.27
C GLY A 68 -2.27 -6.57 -5.70
N PHE A 69 -1.13 -6.57 -6.38
CA PHE A 69 0.14 -6.17 -5.76
C PHE A 69 0.71 -4.84 -6.24
N PHE A 70 0.10 -4.22 -7.26
CA PHE A 70 0.55 -2.93 -7.79
C PHE A 70 -0.57 -1.91 -7.99
N LEU A 71 -1.84 -2.35 -7.99
CA LEU A 71 -3.05 -1.58 -8.25
C LEU A 71 -3.11 -0.94 -9.65
N TRP A 72 -2.24 0.05 -9.91
CA TRP A 72 -2.26 0.85 -11.14
C TRP A 72 -2.04 0.03 -12.42
N PRO A 73 -1.11 -0.95 -12.48
CA PRO A 73 -1.02 -1.87 -13.60
C PRO A 73 -2.34 -2.58 -13.90
N GLY A 74 -3.02 -3.09 -12.86
CA GLY A 74 -4.32 -3.75 -13.02
C GLY A 74 -5.39 -2.82 -13.58
N VAL A 75 -5.45 -1.58 -13.08
CA VAL A 75 -6.36 -0.53 -13.59
C VAL A 75 -6.08 -0.24 -15.06
N ILE A 76 -4.82 0.00 -15.42
CA ILE A 76 -4.43 0.38 -16.78
C ILE A 76 -4.73 -0.75 -17.77
N ASP A 77 -4.34 -1.99 -17.46
CA ASP A 77 -4.62 -3.12 -18.35
C ASP A 77 -6.12 -3.40 -18.48
N SER A 78 -6.89 -3.22 -17.40
CA SER A 78 -8.36 -3.34 -17.48
C SER A 78 -8.98 -2.30 -18.41
N LEU A 79 -8.47 -1.05 -18.39
CA LEU A 79 -8.90 -0.01 -19.31
C LEU A 79 -8.49 -0.35 -20.75
N PHE A 80 -7.29 -0.88 -20.97
CA PHE A 80 -6.84 -1.26 -22.31
C PHE A 80 -7.69 -2.40 -22.87
N MET A 81 -7.98 -3.42 -22.05
CA MET A 81 -8.89 -4.50 -22.42
C MET A 81 -10.30 -4.00 -22.74
N LEU A 82 -10.83 -3.04 -21.97
CA LEU A 82 -12.12 -2.41 -22.24
C LEU A 82 -12.12 -1.64 -23.57
N LEU A 83 -10.97 -1.07 -23.95
CA LEU A 83 -10.74 -0.40 -25.23
C LEU A 83 -10.28 -1.36 -26.34
N HIS A 84 -10.41 -2.67 -26.14
CA HIS A 84 -9.97 -3.71 -27.09
C HIS A 84 -8.50 -3.58 -27.53
N THR A 85 -7.66 -3.09 -26.63
CA THR A 85 -6.20 -2.95 -26.79
C THR A 85 -5.47 -4.01 -25.97
N GLU A 86 -4.33 -4.47 -26.47
CA GLU A 86 -3.51 -5.46 -25.78
C GLU A 86 -2.99 -4.93 -24.42
N PRO A 87 -3.04 -5.74 -23.35
CA PRO A 87 -2.44 -5.41 -22.06
C PRO A 87 -0.93 -5.14 -22.17
N VAL A 88 -0.43 -4.20 -21.37
CA VAL A 88 0.99 -3.81 -21.36
C VAL A 88 1.77 -4.53 -20.26
N PHE A 89 1.13 -4.85 -19.14
CA PHE A 89 1.83 -5.43 -17.97
C PHE A 89 1.93 -6.95 -18.06
N THR A 90 2.70 -7.41 -19.06
CA THR A 90 3.08 -8.81 -19.21
C THR A 90 3.88 -9.33 -18.00
N PRO A 91 3.97 -10.67 -17.79
CA PRO A 91 4.73 -11.24 -16.67
C PRO A 91 6.17 -10.70 -16.54
N PRO A 92 6.98 -10.55 -17.61
CA PRO A 92 8.30 -9.94 -17.51
C PRO A 92 8.29 -8.49 -17.01
N VAL A 93 7.30 -7.68 -17.43
CA VAL A 93 7.15 -6.29 -17.00
C VAL A 93 6.80 -6.23 -15.51
N LEU A 94 5.88 -7.06 -15.04
CA LEU A 94 5.51 -7.15 -13.62
C LEU A 94 6.69 -7.59 -12.74
N LEU A 95 7.53 -8.52 -13.22
CA LEU A 95 8.75 -8.93 -12.51
C LEU A 95 9.77 -7.78 -12.37
N TRP A 96 9.90 -6.93 -13.40
CA TRP A 96 10.76 -5.75 -13.34
C TRP A 96 10.17 -4.68 -12.42
N MET A 97 8.87 -4.46 -12.49
CA MET A 97 8.17 -3.56 -11.58
C MET A 97 8.33 -3.99 -10.13
N ALA A 98 8.18 -5.29 -9.83
CA ALA A 98 8.44 -5.85 -8.51
C ALA A 98 9.85 -5.56 -8.01
N ALA A 99 10.86 -5.79 -8.86
CA ALA A 99 12.26 -5.53 -8.53
C ALA A 99 12.50 -4.04 -8.22
N VAL A 100 11.93 -3.14 -9.03
CA VAL A 100 12.07 -1.69 -8.84
C VAL A 100 11.38 -1.23 -7.56
N VAL A 101 10.10 -1.59 -7.35
CA VAL A 101 9.34 -1.21 -6.16
C VAL A 101 10.01 -1.78 -4.91
N GLY A 102 10.31 -3.07 -4.88
CA GLY A 102 10.97 -3.72 -3.74
C GLY A 102 12.33 -3.09 -3.42
N SER A 103 13.11 -2.72 -4.43
CA SER A 103 14.39 -2.04 -4.23
C SER A 103 14.24 -0.64 -3.68
N PHE A 104 13.24 0.11 -4.16
CA PHE A 104 12.96 1.44 -3.66
C PHE A 104 12.45 1.42 -2.22
N VAL A 105 11.56 0.48 -1.87
CA VAL A 105 11.12 0.25 -0.49
C VAL A 105 12.32 -0.07 0.41
N GLY A 106 13.16 -1.04 0.02
CA GLY A 106 14.35 -1.40 0.79
C GLY A 106 15.34 -0.25 0.97
N MET A 107 15.59 0.53 -0.09
CA MET A 107 16.41 1.73 -0.02
C MET A 107 15.83 2.72 1.00
N MET A 108 14.56 3.08 0.88
CA MET A 108 13.93 4.07 1.76
C MET A 108 13.91 3.58 3.21
N ASP A 109 13.56 2.31 3.43
CA ASP A 109 13.54 1.65 4.73
C ASP A 109 14.92 1.67 5.40
N GLY A 110 15.99 1.48 4.63
CA GLY A 110 17.36 1.54 5.15
C GLY A 110 17.85 2.96 5.42
N ILE A 111 17.53 3.92 4.54
CA ILE A 111 17.84 5.35 4.74
C ILE A 111 17.18 5.87 6.02
N ARG A 112 15.94 5.44 6.29
CA ARG A 112 15.13 5.89 7.43
C ARG A 112 15.18 4.95 8.63
N ARG A 113 15.76 3.76 8.44
CA ARG A 113 15.93 2.72 9.46
C ARG A 113 14.62 2.38 10.16
N ILE A 114 13.50 2.24 9.44
CA ILE A 114 12.17 2.14 10.08
C ILE A 114 11.95 0.82 10.83
N HIS A 115 12.68 -0.25 10.50
CA HIS A 115 12.45 -1.61 11.00
C HIS A 115 13.17 -1.92 12.30
N ARG A 116 12.46 -2.44 13.31
CA ARG A 116 13.07 -2.94 14.57
C ARG A 116 13.62 -4.35 14.39
N TRP A 117 14.81 -4.51 13.81
CA TRP A 117 15.41 -5.82 13.47
C TRP A 117 15.34 -6.89 14.57
N PRO A 118 15.66 -6.60 15.86
CA PRO A 118 15.59 -7.62 16.91
C PRO A 118 14.16 -8.05 17.30
N LYS A 119 13.14 -7.37 16.78
CA LYS A 119 11.72 -7.64 17.04
C LYS A 119 11.05 -8.00 15.70
N MET A 120 9.90 -7.38 15.41
CA MET A 120 9.14 -7.60 14.19
C MET A 120 9.72 -6.93 12.93
N GLY A 121 10.98 -6.47 12.95
CA GLY A 121 11.59 -5.77 11.82
C GLY A 121 11.81 -6.65 10.59
N GLY A 122 12.32 -7.87 10.78
CA GLY A 122 12.51 -8.83 9.68
C GLY A 122 11.18 -9.21 9.01
N PRO A 123 10.20 -9.74 9.77
CA PRO A 123 8.87 -10.03 9.22
C PRO A 123 8.16 -8.81 8.64
N GLY A 124 8.27 -7.64 9.29
CA GLY A 124 7.71 -6.40 8.80
C GLY A 124 8.25 -6.03 7.42
N PHE A 125 9.57 -6.03 7.26
CA PHE A 125 10.22 -5.76 5.98
C PHE A 125 9.82 -6.78 4.90
N LEU A 126 9.84 -8.08 5.24
CA LEU A 126 9.43 -9.13 4.30
C LEU A 126 8.01 -8.90 3.79
N LEU A 127 7.07 -8.59 4.68
CA LEU A 127 5.68 -8.30 4.32
C LEU A 127 5.57 -7.02 3.47
N ASP A 128 6.33 -5.96 3.80
CA ASP A 128 6.29 -4.71 3.03
C ASP A 128 6.74 -4.89 1.57
N VAL A 129 7.67 -5.82 1.30
CA VAL A 129 8.16 -6.09 -0.07
C VAL A 129 7.49 -7.30 -0.75
N THR A 130 6.56 -8.00 -0.09
CA THR A 130 5.86 -9.17 -0.67
C THR A 130 4.34 -9.03 -0.56
N TRP A 131 3.75 -9.52 0.54
CA TRP A 131 2.31 -9.55 0.73
C TRP A 131 1.67 -8.15 0.75
N GLY A 132 2.32 -7.18 1.40
CA GLY A 132 1.93 -5.78 1.49
C GLY A 132 2.39 -4.91 0.31
N LEU A 133 2.87 -5.51 -0.79
CA LEU A 133 3.46 -4.79 -1.92
C LEU A 133 2.50 -3.79 -2.58
N ALA A 134 1.19 -4.03 -2.53
CA ALA A 134 0.18 -3.10 -3.04
C ALA A 134 0.23 -1.74 -2.34
N GLY A 135 0.20 -1.75 -1.01
CA GLY A 135 0.35 -0.52 -0.22
C GLY A 135 1.74 0.07 -0.38
N SER A 136 2.79 -0.74 -0.45
CA SER A 136 4.16 -0.26 -0.62
C SER A 136 4.39 0.40 -1.98
N THR A 137 3.80 -0.10 -3.07
CA THR A 137 3.81 0.53 -4.40
C THR A 137 3.22 1.94 -4.30
N ASN A 138 2.07 2.08 -3.65
CA ASN A 138 1.45 3.37 -3.42
C ASN A 138 2.25 4.26 -2.44
N GLY A 139 2.93 3.65 -1.45
CA GLY A 139 3.87 4.34 -0.57
C GLY A 139 5.07 4.90 -1.33
N CYS A 140 5.57 4.19 -2.36
CA CYS A 140 6.62 4.69 -3.25
C CYS A 140 6.16 5.93 -4.00
N LEU A 141 4.94 5.92 -4.56
CA LEU A 141 4.35 7.11 -5.17
C LEU A 141 4.22 8.26 -4.18
N LEU A 142 3.79 7.97 -2.95
CA LEU A 142 3.67 8.97 -1.89
C LEU A 142 5.02 9.55 -1.48
N HIS A 143 6.09 8.75 -1.48
CA HIS A 143 7.46 9.26 -1.33
C HIS A 143 7.84 10.21 -2.47
N LEU A 144 7.56 9.84 -3.73
CA LEU A 144 7.88 10.66 -4.91
C LEU A 144 7.13 12.00 -4.88
N LEU A 145 5.84 11.98 -4.53
CA LEU A 145 5.05 13.20 -4.35
C LEU A 145 5.66 14.08 -3.25
N ASN A 146 5.97 13.49 -2.10
CA ASN A 146 6.56 14.22 -0.98
C ASN A 146 7.98 14.72 -1.24
N PHE A 147 8.76 14.07 -2.10
CA PHE A 147 10.15 14.44 -2.37
C PHE A 147 10.30 15.88 -2.88
N ALA A 148 9.29 16.39 -3.59
CA ALA A 148 9.33 17.71 -4.20
C ALA A 148 9.24 18.88 -3.19
N TRP A 149 8.64 18.69 -2.00
CA TRP A 149 8.47 19.79 -1.04
C TRP A 149 8.43 19.40 0.45
N ALA A 150 8.17 18.13 0.78
CA ALA A 150 7.96 17.70 2.15
C ALA A 150 9.28 17.33 2.82
N ARG A 151 9.38 17.66 4.12
CA ARG A 151 10.50 17.21 4.94
C ARG A 151 10.09 15.97 5.73
N PRO A 152 10.76 14.83 5.56
CA PRO A 152 10.51 13.65 6.36
C PRO A 152 10.99 13.88 7.80
N GLN A 153 10.19 13.42 8.76
CA GLN A 153 10.58 13.35 10.17
C GLN A 153 11.49 12.15 10.38
N ASP A 154 12.60 12.36 11.07
CA ASP A 154 13.47 11.28 11.47
C ASP A 154 12.88 10.55 12.68
N ASN A 155 12.51 9.29 12.48
CA ASN A 155 11.96 8.42 13.51
C ASN A 155 12.47 7.00 13.31
N PRO A 156 13.78 6.77 13.51
CA PRO A 156 14.37 5.46 13.28
C PRO A 156 13.66 4.44 14.18
N ARG A 157 13.42 3.27 13.60
CA ARG A 157 12.76 2.15 14.27
C ARG A 157 11.31 2.48 14.64
N GLY A 158 10.69 3.47 13.99
CA GLY A 158 9.29 3.86 14.21
C GLY A 158 8.26 2.95 13.53
N GLY A 159 8.69 2.05 12.65
CA GLY A 159 7.83 1.13 11.89
C GLY A 159 7.22 1.71 10.61
N ALA A 160 7.42 3.02 10.36
CA ALA A 160 6.88 3.75 9.22
C ALA A 160 7.72 5.00 8.90
N HIS A 161 7.63 5.45 7.65
CA HIS A 161 8.10 6.76 7.19
C HIS A 161 7.08 7.83 7.52
N ARG A 162 7.52 9.00 7.99
CA ARG A 162 6.61 10.09 8.39
C ARG A 162 6.98 11.39 7.70
N TYR A 163 5.99 12.04 7.10
CA TYR A 163 6.08 13.40 6.59
C TYR A 163 5.09 14.29 7.36
N PRO A 164 5.54 15.10 8.34
CA PRO A 164 4.64 15.92 9.16
C PRO A 164 3.82 16.93 8.37
N LYS A 165 4.40 17.47 7.29
CA LYS A 165 3.77 18.39 6.34
C LYS A 165 4.07 17.88 4.94
N GLY A 166 3.16 17.06 4.42
CA GLY A 166 3.34 16.37 3.15
C GLY A 166 2.10 16.46 2.27
N PHE A 167 2.08 15.64 1.22
CA PHE A 167 0.90 15.44 0.39
C PHE A 167 -0.30 15.04 1.26
N CYS A 168 -1.45 15.66 1.00
CA CYS A 168 -2.73 15.30 1.56
C CYS A 168 -3.81 15.49 0.50
N VAL A 169 -4.86 14.68 0.56
CA VAL A 169 -6.05 14.84 -0.29
C VAL A 169 -6.93 15.98 0.23
N LYS A 170 -6.97 16.14 1.56
CA LYS A 170 -7.71 17.20 2.26
C LYS A 170 -6.85 17.79 3.39
N PRO A 171 -6.80 19.13 3.55
CA PRO A 171 -6.10 19.75 4.66
C PRO A 171 -6.58 19.18 6.01
N GLY A 172 -5.62 18.87 6.88
CA GLY A 172 -5.87 18.29 8.22
C GLY A 172 -6.06 16.78 8.25
N TYR A 173 -5.92 16.06 7.12
CA TYR A 173 -6.02 14.61 7.06
C TYR A 173 -4.63 14.03 6.84
N ALA A 174 -4.27 13.05 7.65
CA ALA A 174 -3.15 12.19 7.36
C ALA A 174 -3.57 11.18 6.28
N ILE A 175 -2.58 10.70 5.52
CA ILE A 175 -2.76 9.60 4.58
C ILE A 175 -1.62 8.61 4.78
N THR A 176 -1.97 7.33 4.92
CA THR A 176 -1.00 6.24 5.05
C THR A 176 -1.15 5.24 3.91
N LEU A 177 -0.08 5.07 3.13
CA LEU A 177 0.01 4.11 2.02
C LEU A 177 1.22 3.22 2.24
N GLY A 178 0.98 1.93 2.49
CA GLY A 178 2.03 1.00 2.91
C GLY A 178 2.65 1.44 4.24
N THR A 179 3.96 1.67 4.25
CA THR A 179 4.70 2.19 5.42
C THR A 179 4.84 3.70 5.42
N VAL A 180 4.23 4.43 4.49
CA VAL A 180 4.47 5.87 4.31
C VAL A 180 3.28 6.68 4.80
N MET A 181 3.51 7.49 5.83
CA MET A 181 2.54 8.41 6.41
C MET A 181 2.84 9.83 5.95
N SER A 182 1.82 10.53 5.47
CA SER A 182 1.94 11.90 4.98
C SER A 182 0.92 12.82 5.63
N ASN A 183 1.31 14.07 5.86
CA ASN A 183 0.52 15.12 6.51
C ASN A 183 0.06 14.76 7.93
N LEU A 184 0.93 14.09 8.70
CA LEU A 184 0.71 13.74 10.11
C LEU A 184 1.60 14.60 11.02
N PRO A 185 1.16 15.82 11.39
CA PRO A 185 2.01 16.73 12.16
C PRO A 185 2.31 16.16 13.55
N ALA A 186 3.44 16.56 14.14
CA ALA A 186 3.89 16.02 15.44
C ALA A 186 2.89 16.25 16.59
N HIS A 187 2.08 17.32 16.56
CA HIS A 187 1.06 17.56 17.58
C HIS A 187 -0.20 16.67 17.42
N ALA A 188 -0.29 15.90 16.34
CA ALA A 188 -1.38 14.94 16.09
C ALA A 188 -1.01 13.53 16.57
N ASP A 189 -0.25 13.41 17.67
CA ASP A 189 0.21 12.11 18.19
C ASP A 189 -0.94 11.15 18.56
N HIS A 190 -2.15 11.67 18.83
CA HIS A 190 -3.34 10.85 19.04
C HIS A 190 -3.78 10.07 17.76
N LEU A 191 -3.37 10.52 16.57
CA LEU A 191 -3.57 9.82 15.29
C LEU A 191 -2.42 8.86 14.95
N LEU A 192 -1.27 8.93 15.61
CA LEU A 192 -0.16 8.03 15.28
C LEU A 192 -0.52 6.54 15.47
N PRO A 193 -1.22 6.10 16.54
CA PRO A 193 -1.67 4.72 16.66
C PRO A 193 -2.66 4.29 15.56
N HIS A 194 -3.46 5.23 15.05
CA HIS A 194 -4.38 5.02 13.93
C HIS A 194 -3.61 4.76 12.64
N GLU A 195 -2.69 5.64 12.29
CA GLU A 195 -1.88 5.48 11.07
C GLU A 195 -1.00 4.23 11.14
N LEU A 196 -0.42 3.92 12.30
CA LEU A 196 0.36 2.68 12.48
C LEU A 196 -0.51 1.42 12.33
N LEU A 197 -1.80 1.50 12.65
CA LEU A 197 -2.72 0.40 12.40
C LEU A 197 -2.95 0.21 10.90
N HIS A 198 -3.01 1.26 10.08
CA HIS A 198 -3.05 1.11 8.61
C HIS A 198 -1.80 0.43 8.04
N VAL A 199 -0.61 0.73 8.59
CA VAL A 199 0.62 0.00 8.22
C VAL A 199 0.49 -1.49 8.57
N LEU A 200 -0.05 -1.80 9.74
CA LEU A 200 -0.27 -3.19 10.16
C LEU A 200 -1.35 -3.88 9.31
N GLN A 201 -2.45 -3.19 8.98
CA GLN A 201 -3.51 -3.70 8.10
C GLN A 201 -2.93 -4.05 6.72
N ASN A 202 -2.10 -3.17 6.14
CA ASN A 202 -1.39 -3.48 4.90
C ASN A 202 -0.50 -4.72 5.02
N ARG A 203 0.26 -4.85 6.11
CA ARG A 203 1.14 -6.02 6.33
C ARG A 203 0.38 -7.32 6.56
N LEU A 204 -0.78 -7.29 7.21
CA LEU A 204 -1.54 -8.50 7.55
C LEU A 204 -2.46 -8.94 6.41
N PHE A 205 -3.10 -8.00 5.74
CA PHE A 205 -4.13 -8.32 4.73
C PHE A 205 -3.67 -8.05 3.29
N GLY A 206 -2.53 -7.40 3.11
CA GLY A 206 -1.87 -7.25 1.81
C GLY A 206 -2.80 -6.65 0.74
N PRO A 207 -2.96 -7.32 -0.42
CA PRO A 207 -3.82 -6.83 -1.51
C PRO A 207 -5.27 -6.66 -1.08
N VAL A 208 -5.78 -7.51 -0.16
CA VAL A 208 -7.16 -7.45 0.30
C VAL A 208 -7.45 -6.13 1.00
N TYR A 209 -6.50 -5.62 1.81
CA TYR A 209 -6.66 -4.32 2.46
C TYR A 209 -6.87 -3.19 1.44
N THR A 210 -5.91 -3.02 0.51
CA THR A 210 -5.97 -1.93 -0.48
C THR A 210 -7.20 -2.04 -1.37
N LEU A 211 -7.49 -3.23 -1.90
CA LEU A 211 -8.61 -3.42 -2.82
C LEU A 211 -9.95 -3.23 -2.13
N THR A 212 -10.15 -3.80 -0.94
CA THR A 212 -11.44 -3.67 -0.25
C THR A 212 -11.65 -2.26 0.29
N TYR A 213 -10.59 -1.54 0.68
CA TYR A 213 -10.72 -0.12 1.01
C TYR A 213 -11.29 0.67 -0.17
N LEU A 214 -10.74 0.47 -1.39
CA LEU A 214 -11.19 1.16 -2.59
C LEU A 214 -12.58 0.71 -3.05
N VAL A 215 -12.87 -0.59 -3.00
CA VAL A 215 -14.19 -1.14 -3.35
C VAL A 215 -15.25 -0.56 -2.41
N TRP A 216 -14.98 -0.44 -1.11
CA TRP A 216 -15.90 0.21 -0.18
C TRP A 216 -16.22 1.64 -0.63
N MET A 217 -15.18 2.44 -0.92
CA MET A 217 -15.37 3.82 -1.40
C MET A 217 -16.20 3.86 -2.68
N ALA A 218 -15.92 2.99 -3.64
CA ALA A 218 -16.65 2.93 -4.91
C ALA A 218 -18.12 2.52 -4.73
N VAL A 219 -18.41 1.53 -3.89
CA VAL A 219 -19.77 1.04 -3.62
C VAL A 219 -20.58 2.08 -2.84
N MET A 220 -19.97 2.77 -1.87
CA MET A 220 -20.66 3.76 -1.04
C MET A 220 -20.81 5.13 -1.71
N LEU A 221 -20.02 5.43 -2.74
CA LEU A 221 -20.06 6.74 -3.41
C LEU A 221 -21.44 7.06 -4.02
N PRO A 222 -22.09 6.20 -4.84
CA PRO A 222 -23.41 6.51 -5.40
C PRO A 222 -24.50 6.80 -4.35
N PRO A 223 -24.76 5.94 -3.33
CA PRO A 223 -25.79 6.24 -2.34
C PRO A 223 -25.42 7.45 -1.47
N ALA A 224 -24.14 7.66 -1.15
CA ALA A 224 -23.70 8.82 -0.37
C ALA A 224 -23.87 10.13 -1.15
N LEU A 225 -23.57 10.13 -2.45
CA LEU A 225 -23.79 11.28 -3.32
C LEU A 225 -25.29 11.59 -3.43
N ALA A 226 -26.13 10.58 -3.70
CA ALA A 226 -27.58 10.77 -3.79
C ALA A 226 -28.15 11.35 -2.48
N ALA A 227 -27.88 10.70 -1.35
CA ALA A 227 -28.34 11.16 -0.03
C ALA A 227 -27.79 12.56 0.32
N GLY A 228 -26.55 12.83 -0.05
CA GLY A 228 -25.91 14.11 0.18
C GLY A 228 -26.48 15.24 -0.66
N LEU A 229 -26.85 14.99 -1.92
CA LEU A 229 -27.55 15.95 -2.78
C LEU A 229 -28.93 16.28 -2.22
N PHE A 230 -29.72 15.27 -1.79
CA PHE A 230 -31.03 15.51 -1.17
C PHE A 230 -30.95 16.33 0.13
N LYS A 231 -29.85 16.21 0.89
CA LYS A 231 -29.64 16.93 2.16
C LYS A 231 -28.90 18.26 2.01
N GLY A 232 -28.49 18.64 0.79
CA GLY A 232 -27.65 19.82 0.56
C GLY A 232 -26.26 19.74 1.22
N ARG A 233 -25.73 18.53 1.43
CA ARG A 233 -24.47 18.25 2.15
C ARG A 233 -23.62 17.19 1.45
N ALA A 234 -23.60 17.18 0.11
CA ALA A 234 -22.97 16.15 -0.71
C ALA A 234 -21.55 15.76 -0.27
N VAL A 235 -20.67 16.75 -0.09
CA VAL A 235 -19.26 16.52 0.29
C VAL A 235 -19.15 15.82 1.66
N GLN A 236 -19.87 16.31 2.67
CA GLN A 236 -19.83 15.73 4.01
C GLN A 236 -20.40 14.31 4.03
N THR A 237 -21.51 14.07 3.34
CA THR A 237 -22.13 12.74 3.29
C THR A 237 -21.24 11.73 2.59
N VAL A 238 -20.59 12.13 1.47
CA VAL A 238 -19.61 11.27 0.77
C VAL A 238 -18.44 10.93 1.69
N GLU A 239 -17.89 11.91 2.39
CA GLU A 239 -16.81 11.68 3.35
C GLU A 239 -17.25 10.73 4.48
N ASP A 240 -18.41 10.97 5.07
CA ASP A 240 -18.89 10.17 6.19
C ASP A 240 -19.12 8.70 5.77
N TRP A 241 -19.71 8.45 4.61
CA TRP A 241 -20.07 7.11 4.14
C TRP A 241 -18.89 6.36 3.51
N CYS A 242 -18.09 7.02 2.68
CA CYS A 242 -17.01 6.39 1.92
C CYS A 242 -15.73 6.27 2.73
N TYR A 243 -15.46 7.24 3.61
CA TYR A 243 -14.22 7.30 4.39
C TYR A 243 -14.49 6.96 5.86
N THR A 244 -15.22 7.79 6.61
CA THR A 244 -15.32 7.64 8.08
C THR A 244 -15.95 6.31 8.51
N ASN A 245 -16.94 5.82 7.76
CA ASN A 245 -17.65 4.57 8.05
C ASN A 245 -17.07 3.36 7.28
N ASN A 246 -15.92 3.53 6.61
CA ASN A 246 -15.19 2.42 6.01
C ASN A 246 -14.76 1.43 7.12
N PRO A 247 -14.97 0.11 6.94
CA PRO A 247 -14.56 -0.90 7.92
C PRO A 247 -13.12 -0.79 8.41
N TRP A 248 -12.19 -0.42 7.52
CA TRP A 248 -10.78 -0.28 7.84
C TRP A 248 -10.49 0.96 8.70
N GLU A 249 -11.15 2.07 8.37
CA GLU A 249 -11.11 3.32 9.13
C GLU A 249 -11.76 3.15 10.49
N ASN A 250 -12.87 2.43 10.58
CA ASN A 250 -13.52 2.12 11.85
C ASN A 250 -12.58 1.40 12.81
N TRP A 251 -11.91 0.35 12.32
CA TRP A 251 -10.91 -0.34 13.11
C TRP A 251 -9.75 0.59 13.52
N ALA A 252 -9.27 1.45 12.61
CA ALA A 252 -8.21 2.41 12.90
C ALA A 252 -8.64 3.46 13.94
N TYR A 253 -9.85 4.02 13.84
CA TYR A 253 -10.39 5.00 14.80
C TYR A 253 -10.65 4.39 16.18
N ALA A 254 -10.97 3.11 16.26
CA ALA A 254 -11.05 2.40 17.54
C ALA A 254 -9.68 2.28 18.24
N ARG A 255 -8.57 2.41 17.49
CA ARG A 255 -7.20 2.38 18.05
C ARG A 255 -6.66 3.76 18.42
N GLY A 256 -7.02 4.80 17.67
CA GLY A 256 -6.60 6.18 17.91
C GLY A 256 -7.32 7.16 16.99
N GLY A 257 -7.32 8.44 17.35
CA GLY A 257 -8.08 9.48 16.65
C GLY A 257 -9.29 9.97 17.44
N TRP A 258 -10.12 10.79 16.79
CA TRP A 258 -11.24 11.50 17.44
C TRP A 258 -12.58 11.34 16.72
N ARG A 259 -12.61 10.69 15.56
CA ARG A 259 -13.85 10.52 14.79
C ARG A 259 -14.61 9.31 15.29
N ASP A 260 -15.94 9.43 15.30
CA ASP A 260 -16.84 8.31 15.56
C ASP A 260 -17.17 7.61 14.23
N PRO A 261 -16.65 6.40 13.99
CA PRO A 261 -16.93 5.65 12.77
C PRO A 261 -18.38 5.14 12.71
N CYS A 262 -19.11 5.10 13.84
CA CYS A 262 -20.52 4.72 13.90
C CYS A 262 -21.46 5.94 13.80
N ARG A 263 -20.98 7.06 13.23
CA ARG A 263 -21.79 8.27 13.08
C ARG A 263 -22.84 8.14 11.97
N VAL A 264 -22.55 7.37 10.93
CA VAL A 264 -23.45 7.20 9.77
C VAL A 264 -24.56 6.21 10.07
N TRP A 265 -24.19 5.05 10.59
CA TRP A 265 -25.11 4.02 11.04
C TRP A 265 -24.83 3.71 12.51
N GLY A 266 -25.85 3.33 13.27
CA GLY A 266 -25.65 2.87 14.63
C GLY A 266 -24.71 1.66 14.69
N ARG A 267 -24.04 1.46 15.84
CA ARG A 267 -23.01 0.41 16.02
C ARG A 267 -23.41 -0.96 15.49
N ALA A 268 -24.64 -1.40 15.78
CA ALA A 268 -25.14 -2.70 15.34
C ALA A 268 -25.13 -2.82 13.81
N THR A 269 -25.65 -1.82 13.11
CA THR A 269 -25.65 -1.78 11.64
C THR A 269 -24.23 -1.71 11.09
N THR A 270 -23.35 -0.89 11.67
CA THR A 270 -21.94 -0.81 11.24
C THR A 270 -21.23 -2.15 11.38
N VAL A 271 -21.43 -2.87 12.48
CA VAL A 271 -20.86 -4.22 12.69
C VAL A 271 -21.41 -5.22 11.65
N ILE A 272 -22.73 -5.26 11.45
CA ILE A 272 -23.35 -6.18 10.49
C ILE A 272 -22.88 -5.90 9.06
N VAL A 273 -22.91 -4.64 8.62
CA VAL A 273 -22.47 -4.27 7.27
C VAL A 273 -20.97 -4.57 7.08
N THR A 274 -20.15 -4.28 8.09
CA THR A 274 -18.71 -4.61 8.06
C THR A 274 -18.48 -6.12 7.92
N ALA A 275 -19.20 -6.94 8.69
CA ALA A 275 -19.09 -8.39 8.62
C ALA A 275 -19.52 -8.94 7.25
N LEU A 276 -20.67 -8.49 6.74
CA LEU A 276 -21.15 -8.89 5.41
C LEU A 276 -20.19 -8.46 4.31
N PHE A 277 -19.64 -7.25 4.39
CA PHE A 277 -18.66 -6.75 3.45
C PHE A 277 -17.39 -7.61 3.40
N PHE A 278 -16.81 -7.94 4.55
CA PHE A 278 -15.61 -8.79 4.59
C PHE A 278 -15.87 -10.24 4.20
N LEU A 279 -17.04 -10.80 4.54
CA LEU A 279 -17.43 -12.14 4.06
C LEU A 279 -17.58 -12.15 2.53
N GLY A 280 -18.22 -11.13 1.96
CA GLY A 280 -18.34 -10.97 0.51
C GLY A 280 -16.97 -10.80 -0.16
N ALA A 281 -16.09 -9.97 0.41
CA ALA A 281 -14.73 -9.77 -0.10
C ALA A 281 -13.87 -11.05 -0.04
N ALA A 282 -13.99 -11.82 1.04
CA ALA A 282 -13.32 -13.12 1.16
C ALA A 282 -13.83 -14.11 0.10
N GLY A 283 -15.16 -14.20 -0.07
CA GLY A 283 -15.77 -15.02 -1.12
C GLY A 283 -15.31 -14.62 -2.52
N ALA A 284 -15.29 -13.33 -2.83
CA ALA A 284 -14.81 -12.81 -4.11
C ALA A 284 -13.32 -13.11 -4.32
N THR A 285 -12.48 -12.97 -3.29
CA THR A 285 -11.05 -13.28 -3.35
C THR A 285 -10.82 -14.76 -3.64
N LEU A 286 -11.52 -15.65 -2.92
CA LEU A 286 -11.45 -17.10 -3.15
C LEU A 286 -11.92 -17.47 -4.56
N TRP A 287 -12.99 -16.82 -5.04
CA TRP A 287 -13.48 -17.03 -6.40
C TRP A 287 -12.46 -16.60 -7.45
N VAL A 288 -11.82 -15.43 -7.31
CA VAL A 288 -10.76 -14.98 -8.21
C VAL A 288 -9.59 -15.97 -8.21
N VAL A 289 -9.13 -16.39 -7.03
CA VAL A 289 -8.04 -17.37 -6.91
C VAL A 289 -8.39 -18.67 -7.62
N TRP A 290 -9.60 -19.20 -7.39
CA TRP A 290 -10.07 -20.41 -8.06
C TRP A 290 -10.14 -20.24 -9.58
N ARG A 291 -10.68 -19.12 -10.08
CA ARG A 291 -10.84 -18.86 -11.51
C ARG A 291 -9.52 -18.62 -12.25
N VAL A 292 -8.53 -18.05 -11.58
CA VAL A 292 -7.32 -17.54 -12.24
C VAL A 292 -6.14 -18.50 -12.08
N TRP A 293 -6.06 -19.24 -10.96
CA TRP A 293 -4.95 -20.16 -10.70
C TRP A 293 -5.33 -21.64 -10.74
N LEU A 294 -6.61 -22.00 -10.59
CA LEU A 294 -7.04 -23.40 -10.43
C LEU A 294 -7.94 -23.92 -11.56
N CYS A 295 -8.35 -23.08 -12.51
CA CYS A 295 -9.20 -23.41 -13.65
C CYS A 295 -8.54 -22.95 -14.95
#